data_AF-A0A3B3X9L7-F1
#
_entry.id   AF-A0A3B3X9L7-F1
#
_cell.length_a   1.000
_cell.length_b   1.000
_cell.length_c   1.000
_cell.angle_alpha   90.00
_cell.angle_beta   90.00
_cell.angle_gamma   90.00
#
_symmetry.space_group_name_H-M   'P 1'
#
loop_
_entity.id
_entity.type
_entity.pdbx_description
1 polymer ?
#
loop_
_entity_poly.entity_id
_entity_poly.type
_entity_poly.pdbx_seq_one_letter_code
_entity_poly.pdbx_strand_id
1 'polypeptide(L)'
;ITNVIQVPSKSHYSLVQWKADGKMAVWLQVPISLSRCAAAAATHGFTFHHAKSDHSMLALWLGEGESRLPGFATHQVGVAGAVLDESTGKVLVVQDKNKTKNAWKFPGGLSDPGENIGSTAVREVFEETGVRSKFRSLLSIRQQHRHPGAFDMSDMYLICRLSPLTYDINFCPHECLRCEWLSVSELAETSSTTPITARVARLLLYGLEHGFDKIDLTMEELPAVYSGMLYQLYHRQLPAKS
;
A
#
# COMPACT_ATOMS: atom_id res chain seq x y z
N ILE A 1 -5.65 -7.77 28.13
CA ILE A 1 -5.23 -7.43 26.75
C ILE A 1 -6.32 -6.50 26.21
N THR A 2 -6.00 -5.20 26.17
CA THR A 2 -6.74 -4.06 25.61
C THR A 2 -8.28 -4.06 25.70
N ASN A 3 -8.83 -3.23 26.62
CA ASN A 3 -10.24 -2.86 26.59
C ASN A 3 -10.42 -1.66 25.64
N VAL A 4 -11.27 -1.80 24.63
CA VAL A 4 -11.78 -0.67 23.83
C VAL A 4 -13.11 -0.24 24.42
N ILE A 5 -13.19 1.03 24.82
CA ILE A 5 -14.38 1.63 25.41
C ILE A 5 -14.97 2.59 24.39
N GLN A 6 -16.22 2.39 24.03
CA GLN A 6 -16.95 3.30 23.16
C GLN A 6 -17.71 4.33 23.99
N VAL A 7 -17.64 5.59 23.57
CA VAL A 7 -18.38 6.70 24.19
C VAL A 7 -19.73 6.91 23.50
N PRO A 8 -20.85 7.08 24.24
CA PRO A 8 -20.94 7.02 25.69
C PRO A 8 -20.96 5.56 26.17
N SER A 9 -20.16 5.24 27.19
CA SER A 9 -20.16 3.91 27.79
C SER A 9 -21.28 3.81 28.84
N LYS A 10 -21.96 2.65 28.90
CA LYS A 10 -22.94 2.36 29.96
C LYS A 10 -22.30 1.98 31.30
N SER A 11 -20.99 1.77 31.31
CA SER A 11 -20.23 1.25 32.44
C SER A 11 -19.33 2.33 33.05
N HIS A 12 -19.58 2.66 34.34
CA HIS A 12 -18.78 3.57 35.15
C HIS A 12 -17.49 2.89 35.62
N TYR A 13 -16.54 2.65 34.73
CA TYR A 13 -15.20 2.26 35.15
C TYR A 13 -14.35 3.51 35.42
N SER A 14 -13.69 3.53 36.57
CA SER A 14 -12.72 4.57 36.92
C SER A 14 -11.30 4.12 36.53
N LEU A 15 -10.41 5.08 36.30
CA LEU A 15 -8.98 4.83 36.10
C LEU A 15 -8.36 4.01 37.23
N VAL A 16 -8.84 4.22 38.46
CA VAL A 16 -8.42 3.48 39.66
C VAL A 16 -8.76 2.00 39.51
N GLN A 17 -9.96 1.67 39.05
CA GLN A 17 -10.38 0.29 38.84
C GLN A 17 -9.53 -0.40 37.77
N TRP A 18 -9.26 0.25 36.64
CA TRP A 18 -8.42 -0.36 35.60
C TRP A 18 -7.00 -0.65 36.06
N LYS A 19 -6.41 0.23 36.88
CA LYS A 19 -5.10 -0.02 37.50
C LYS A 19 -5.17 -1.19 38.47
N ALA A 20 -6.19 -1.24 39.34
CA ALA A 20 -6.40 -2.34 40.27
C ALA A 20 -6.61 -3.69 39.55
N ASP A 21 -7.28 -3.67 38.40
CA ASP A 21 -7.50 -4.84 37.53
C ASP A 21 -6.25 -5.24 36.71
N GLY A 22 -5.11 -4.59 36.94
CA GLY A 22 -3.86 -4.88 36.23
C GLY A 22 -3.90 -4.57 34.73
N LYS A 23 -4.77 -3.63 34.29
CA LYS A 23 -4.80 -3.22 32.88
C LYS A 23 -3.56 -2.38 32.57
N MET A 24 -2.87 -2.76 31.50
CA MET A 24 -1.68 -2.04 31.01
C MET A 24 -2.02 -0.89 30.06
N ALA A 25 -3.17 -0.95 29.40
CA ALA A 25 -3.60 0.05 28.45
C ALA A 25 -5.13 0.13 28.34
N VAL A 26 -5.61 1.33 28.04
CA VAL A 26 -7.03 1.63 27.82
C VAL A 26 -7.18 2.37 26.50
N TRP A 27 -8.17 1.95 25.71
CA TRP A 27 -8.50 2.56 24.45
C TRP A 27 -9.89 3.19 24.55
N LEU A 28 -10.01 4.42 24.05
CA LEU A 28 -11.25 5.17 24.08
C LEU A 28 -11.61 5.60 22.66
N GLN A 29 -12.71 5.06 22.14
CA GLN A 29 -13.27 5.49 20.87
C GLN A 29 -14.27 6.61 21.10
N VAL A 30 -14.01 7.77 20.50
CA VAL A 30 -14.85 8.97 20.62
C VAL A 30 -15.43 9.31 19.24
N PRO A 31 -16.76 9.18 19.07
CA PRO A 31 -17.44 9.66 17.86
C PRO A 31 -17.25 11.17 17.67
N ILE A 32 -17.23 11.63 16.42
CA ILE A 32 -17.02 13.05 16.07
C ILE A 32 -18.08 13.96 16.69
N SER A 33 -19.32 13.47 16.81
CA SER A 33 -20.43 14.16 17.50
C SER A 33 -20.20 14.36 19.00
N LEU A 34 -19.26 13.62 19.59
CA LEU A 34 -18.88 13.67 20.99
C LEU A 34 -17.42 14.10 21.18
N SER A 35 -16.84 14.84 20.24
CA SER A 35 -15.43 15.29 20.29
C SER A 35 -15.04 16.01 21.59
N ARG A 36 -15.99 16.64 22.29
CA ARG A 36 -15.77 17.22 23.63
C ARG A 36 -15.25 16.20 24.66
N CYS A 37 -15.57 14.92 24.49
CA CYS A 37 -15.09 13.84 25.35
C CYS A 37 -13.60 13.57 25.15
N ALA A 38 -13.03 13.86 23.97
CA ALA A 38 -11.59 13.75 23.75
C ALA A 38 -10.83 14.79 24.60
N ALA A 39 -11.33 16.02 24.68
CA ALA A 39 -10.76 17.05 25.55
C ALA A 39 -10.82 16.65 27.03
N ALA A 40 -11.96 16.11 27.49
CA ALA A 40 -12.09 15.60 28.85
C ALA A 40 -11.14 14.41 29.12
N ALA A 41 -11.00 13.48 28.18
CA ALA A 41 -10.08 12.34 28.30
C ALA A 41 -8.61 12.78 28.36
N ALA A 42 -8.22 13.81 27.61
CA ALA A 42 -6.87 14.36 27.62
C ALA A 42 -6.43 14.85 29.01
N THR A 43 -7.36 15.41 29.81
CA THR A 43 -7.07 15.80 31.21
C THR A 43 -6.68 14.63 32.12
N HIS A 44 -6.98 13.40 31.68
CA HIS A 44 -6.65 12.15 32.38
C HIS A 44 -5.47 11.41 31.73
N GLY A 45 -4.72 12.07 30.84
CA GLY A 45 -3.51 11.52 30.21
C GLY A 45 -3.76 10.69 28.95
N PHE A 46 -5.01 10.62 28.45
CA PHE A 46 -5.25 10.02 27.14
C PHE A 46 -4.61 10.88 26.03
N THR A 47 -4.00 10.24 25.04
CA THR A 47 -3.47 10.88 23.84
C THR A 47 -4.17 10.34 22.59
N PHE A 48 -4.12 11.07 21.49
CA PHE A 48 -4.61 10.55 20.22
C PHE A 48 -3.71 9.41 19.73
N HIS A 49 -4.33 8.32 19.28
CA HIS A 49 -3.64 7.27 18.56
C HIS A 49 -3.92 7.34 17.06
N HIS A 50 -5.20 7.46 16.68
CA HIS A 50 -5.59 7.62 15.27
C HIS A 50 -7.02 8.16 15.16
N ALA A 51 -7.44 8.53 13.97
CA ALA A 51 -8.83 8.83 13.64
C ALA A 51 -9.21 8.17 12.31
N LYS A 52 -10.49 7.82 12.17
CA LYS A 52 -11.07 7.34 10.92
C LYS A 52 -12.42 8.01 10.74
N SER A 53 -12.62 8.66 9.61
CA SER A 53 -13.88 9.28 9.18
C SER A 53 -14.63 10.02 10.29
N ASP A 54 -15.49 9.32 11.03
CA ASP A 54 -16.44 9.84 12.01
C ASP A 54 -16.03 9.59 13.48
N HIS A 55 -14.83 9.09 13.77
CA HIS A 55 -14.37 8.88 15.15
C HIS A 55 -12.86 9.01 15.32
N SER A 56 -12.46 9.27 16.56
CA SER A 56 -11.07 9.21 17.01
C SER A 56 -10.89 8.05 17.99
N MET A 57 -9.69 7.48 17.97
CA MET A 57 -9.22 6.51 18.95
C MET A 57 -8.15 7.18 19.80
N LEU A 58 -8.41 7.25 21.10
CA LEU A 58 -7.46 7.71 22.10
C LEU A 58 -6.90 6.51 22.87
N ALA A 59 -5.69 6.67 23.38
CA ALA A 59 -5.01 5.64 24.15
C ALA A 59 -4.46 6.23 25.46
N LEU A 60 -4.50 5.40 26.51
CA LEU A 60 -3.82 5.66 27.77
C LEU A 60 -2.98 4.43 28.13
N TRP A 61 -1.68 4.64 28.30
CA TRP A 61 -0.78 3.65 28.89
C TRP A 61 -0.83 3.76 30.41
N LEU A 62 -1.03 2.63 31.08
CA LEU A 62 -1.12 2.53 32.53
C LEU A 62 0.12 1.84 33.16
N GLY A 63 1.00 1.28 32.33
CA GLY A 63 2.23 0.65 32.79
C GLY A 63 3.30 1.66 33.22
N GLU A 64 4.37 1.14 33.83
CA GLU A 64 5.53 1.94 34.20
C GLU A 64 6.35 2.34 32.96
N GLY A 65 6.93 3.55 33.00
CA GLY A 65 7.82 4.07 31.96
C GLY A 65 7.11 4.49 30.68
N GLU A 66 7.88 4.53 29.58
CA GLU A 66 7.37 4.92 28.27
C GLU A 66 6.30 3.95 27.74
N SER A 67 5.33 4.51 27.01
CA SER A 67 4.27 3.72 26.39
C SER A 67 4.84 2.71 25.40
N ARG A 68 4.41 1.45 25.55
CA ARG A 68 4.74 0.35 24.62
C ARG A 68 3.58 0.04 23.67
N LEU A 69 2.61 0.94 23.59
CA LEU A 69 1.54 0.81 22.61
C LEU A 69 2.13 0.97 21.20
N PRO A 70 1.79 0.06 20.27
CA PRO A 70 2.23 0.23 18.89
C PRO A 70 1.68 1.55 18.34
N GLY A 71 2.45 2.21 17.48
CA GLY A 71 1.93 3.34 16.72
C GLY A 71 0.85 2.91 15.73
N PHE A 72 0.14 3.89 15.16
CA PHE A 72 -0.78 3.64 14.05
C PHE A 72 -0.02 3.41 12.72
N ALA A 73 -0.74 3.30 11.61
CA ALA A 73 -0.16 3.16 10.28
C ALA A 73 0.86 4.27 10.00
N THR A 74 2.07 3.89 9.61
CA THR A 74 3.20 4.80 9.34
C THR A 74 3.49 4.98 7.86
N HIS A 75 2.91 4.13 7.01
CA HIS A 75 3.15 4.11 5.57
C HIS A 75 1.84 4.12 4.79
N GLN A 76 1.81 4.88 3.70
CA GLN A 76 0.90 4.65 2.59
C GLN A 76 1.54 3.63 1.65
N VAL A 77 0.72 2.77 1.03
CA VAL A 77 1.17 1.76 0.08
C VAL A 77 0.57 2.09 -1.28
N GLY A 78 1.44 2.40 -2.25
CA GLY A 78 1.08 2.49 -3.66
C GLY A 78 1.55 1.27 -4.43
N VAL A 79 0.85 0.93 -5.51
CA VAL A 79 1.21 -0.20 -6.37
C VAL A 79 1.11 0.20 -7.84
N ALA A 80 2.13 -0.14 -8.62
CA ALA A 80 2.15 -0.03 -10.08
C ALA A 80 2.10 -1.39 -10.76
N GLY A 81 1.49 -1.41 -11.95
CA GLY A 81 1.48 -2.54 -12.86
C GLY A 81 2.33 -2.31 -14.11
N ALA A 82 3.49 -2.95 -14.21
CA ALA A 82 4.23 -3.07 -15.46
C ALA A 82 3.61 -4.19 -16.31
N VAL A 83 2.63 -3.84 -17.14
CA VAL A 83 1.96 -4.79 -18.04
C VAL A 83 2.86 -5.06 -19.24
N LEU A 84 3.48 -6.24 -19.27
CA LEU A 84 4.43 -6.62 -20.30
C LEU A 84 3.81 -7.63 -21.27
N ASP A 85 3.78 -7.27 -22.55
CA ASP A 85 3.57 -8.22 -23.62
C ASP A 85 4.92 -8.85 -24.02
N GLU A 86 5.17 -10.04 -23.49
CA GLU A 86 6.41 -10.79 -23.71
C GLU A 86 6.62 -11.15 -25.20
N SER A 87 5.54 -11.24 -25.99
CA SER A 87 5.63 -11.61 -27.41
C SER A 87 6.15 -10.48 -28.31
N THR A 88 5.88 -9.23 -27.91
CA THR A 88 6.30 -8.04 -28.66
C THR A 88 7.41 -7.26 -27.99
N GLY A 89 7.76 -7.59 -26.74
CA GLY A 89 8.72 -6.83 -25.93
C GLY A 89 8.23 -5.42 -25.59
N LYS A 90 6.90 -5.20 -25.58
CA LYS A 90 6.27 -3.92 -25.29
C LYS A 90 5.64 -3.90 -23.90
N VAL A 91 5.71 -2.75 -23.25
CA VAL A 91 5.13 -2.52 -21.92
C VAL A 91 4.16 -1.34 -21.96
N LEU A 92 3.06 -1.49 -21.24
CA LEU A 92 2.05 -0.45 -21.14
C LEU A 92 2.55 0.68 -20.24
N VAL A 93 2.53 1.90 -20.77
CA VAL A 93 2.95 3.11 -20.06
C VAL A 93 1.90 4.21 -20.19
N VAL A 94 1.88 5.10 -19.21
CA VAL A 94 1.02 6.27 -19.16
C VAL A 94 1.84 7.54 -18.92
N GLN A 95 1.30 8.68 -19.34
CA GLN A 95 1.76 10.00 -18.90
C GLN A 95 0.66 10.67 -18.09
N ASP A 96 0.99 11.14 -16.90
CA ASP A 96 0.05 11.90 -16.07
C ASP A 96 -0.29 13.24 -16.70
N LYS A 97 -1.55 13.64 -16.56
CA LYS A 97 -2.01 14.97 -16.98
C LYS A 97 -1.49 16.09 -16.06
N ASN A 98 -1.40 15.82 -14.76
CA ASN A 98 -1.28 16.86 -13.73
C ASN A 98 -0.01 16.79 -12.86
N LYS A 99 0.74 15.67 -12.85
CA LYS A 99 1.82 15.45 -11.87
C LYS A 99 3.22 15.55 -12.48
N THR A 100 3.54 14.69 -13.43
CA THR A 100 4.86 14.62 -14.07
C THR A 100 4.70 14.81 -15.57
N LYS A 101 4.66 16.07 -16.01
CA LYS A 101 4.46 16.40 -17.42
C LYS A 101 5.50 15.69 -18.30
N ASN A 102 5.01 14.97 -19.31
CA ASN A 102 5.80 14.31 -20.34
C ASN A 102 6.76 13.20 -19.88
N ALA A 103 6.59 12.64 -18.68
CA ALA A 103 7.36 11.48 -18.23
C ALA A 103 6.51 10.21 -18.26
N TRP A 104 6.98 9.18 -18.97
CA TRP A 104 6.38 7.86 -18.96
C TRP A 104 6.53 7.20 -17.58
N LYS A 105 5.47 6.55 -17.14
CA LYS A 105 5.43 5.71 -15.94
C LYS A 105 4.55 4.50 -16.18
N PHE A 106 4.63 3.52 -15.27
CA PHE A 106 3.63 2.46 -15.22
C PHE A 106 2.34 2.99 -14.57
N PRO A 107 1.15 2.55 -15.00
CA PRO A 107 -0.11 2.85 -14.32
C PRO A 107 -0.08 2.31 -12.88
N GLY A 108 -0.71 3.02 -11.96
CA GLY A 108 -0.67 2.68 -10.54
C GLY A 108 -1.15 3.77 -9.59
N GLY A 109 -1.72 3.33 -8.48
CA GLY A 109 -2.31 4.18 -7.45
C GLY A 109 -2.16 3.59 -6.05
N LEU A 110 -2.99 4.06 -5.12
CA LEU A 110 -2.95 3.64 -3.72
C LEU A 110 -3.72 2.33 -3.52
N SER A 111 -3.20 1.48 -2.63
CA SER A 111 -3.93 0.30 -2.18
C SER A 111 -5.10 0.70 -1.29
N ASP A 112 -6.26 0.08 -1.53
CA ASP A 112 -7.39 0.22 -0.63
C ASP A 112 -7.20 -0.61 0.65
N PRO A 113 -7.85 -0.25 1.77
CA PRO A 113 -7.79 -1.01 3.01
C PRO A 113 -8.22 -2.47 2.80
N GLY A 114 -7.30 -3.41 3.06
CA GLY A 114 -7.54 -4.84 2.92
C GLY A 114 -7.39 -5.40 1.49
N GLU A 115 -6.98 -4.56 0.54
CA GLU A 115 -6.70 -4.99 -0.83
C GLU A 115 -5.31 -5.64 -0.94
N ASN A 116 -5.22 -6.71 -1.72
CA ASN A 116 -3.95 -7.39 -1.99
C ASN A 116 -3.13 -6.63 -3.03
N ILE A 117 -1.80 -6.62 -2.91
CA ILE A 117 -0.87 -5.89 -3.79
C ILE A 117 -1.13 -6.21 -5.27
N GLY A 118 -1.20 -7.50 -5.62
CA GLY A 118 -1.47 -7.91 -7.00
C GLY A 118 -2.86 -7.52 -7.50
N SER A 119 -3.85 -7.41 -6.62
CA SER A 119 -5.20 -6.94 -6.95
C SER A 119 -5.21 -5.43 -7.20
N THR A 120 -4.55 -4.64 -6.35
CA THR A 120 -4.35 -3.20 -6.56
C THR A 120 -3.69 -2.94 -7.91
N ALA A 121 -2.59 -3.63 -8.24
CA ALA A 121 -1.91 -3.46 -9.52
C ALA A 121 -2.83 -3.71 -10.72
N VAL A 122 -3.67 -4.75 -10.67
CA VAL A 122 -4.61 -5.11 -11.75
C VAL A 122 -5.75 -4.10 -11.85
N ARG A 123 -6.31 -3.65 -10.72
CA ARG A 123 -7.37 -2.63 -10.67
C ARG A 123 -6.88 -1.31 -11.27
N GLU A 124 -5.76 -0.79 -10.77
CA GLU A 124 -5.22 0.51 -11.19
C GLU A 124 -4.87 0.52 -12.69
N VAL A 125 -4.30 -0.57 -13.21
CA VAL A 125 -4.07 -0.72 -14.66
C VAL A 125 -5.37 -0.61 -15.43
N PHE A 126 -6.41 -1.31 -14.99
CA PHE A 126 -7.70 -1.29 -15.67
C PHE A 126 -8.36 0.09 -15.60
N GLU A 127 -8.33 0.75 -14.44
CA GLU A 127 -8.90 2.08 -14.23
C GLU A 127 -8.22 3.15 -15.08
N GLU A 128 -6.88 3.15 -15.13
CA GLU A 128 -6.14 4.16 -15.90
C GLU A 128 -6.15 3.90 -17.42
N THR A 129 -6.14 2.63 -17.85
CA THR A 129 -5.82 2.28 -19.25
C THR A 129 -6.91 1.51 -20.01
N GLY A 130 -7.88 0.93 -19.28
CA GLY A 130 -8.87 0.00 -19.84
C GLY A 130 -8.33 -1.40 -20.17
N VAL A 131 -7.01 -1.63 -20.04
CA VAL A 131 -6.39 -2.93 -20.32
C VAL A 131 -6.63 -3.91 -19.18
N ARG A 132 -7.19 -5.09 -19.48
CA ARG A 132 -7.26 -6.18 -18.50
C ARG A 132 -5.92 -6.89 -18.42
N SER A 133 -5.49 -7.22 -17.22
CA SER A 133 -4.19 -7.85 -16.98
C SER A 133 -4.28 -8.91 -15.88
N LYS A 134 -3.22 -9.70 -15.74
CA LYS A 134 -3.08 -10.74 -14.71
C LYS A 134 -1.76 -10.55 -13.97
N PHE A 135 -1.83 -10.59 -12.63
CA PHE A 135 -0.65 -10.56 -11.77
C PHE A 135 0.29 -11.73 -12.03
N ARG A 136 1.60 -11.44 -12.10
CA ARG A 136 2.66 -12.43 -12.27
C ARG A 136 3.64 -12.42 -11.10
N SER A 137 4.19 -11.26 -10.75
CA SER A 137 5.21 -11.16 -9.72
C SER A 137 5.31 -9.74 -9.16
N LEU A 138 5.97 -9.62 -8.00
CA LEU A 138 6.55 -8.37 -7.54
C LEU A 138 7.95 -8.24 -8.16
N LEU A 139 8.30 -7.05 -8.66
CA LEU A 139 9.61 -6.75 -9.23
C LEU A 139 10.47 -5.89 -8.31
N SER A 140 9.87 -4.90 -7.66
CA SER A 140 10.62 -3.90 -6.90
C SER A 140 9.78 -3.23 -5.83
N ILE A 141 10.49 -2.68 -4.84
CA ILE A 141 9.95 -1.92 -3.72
C ILE A 141 10.73 -0.61 -3.65
N ARG A 142 10.02 0.51 -3.68
CA ARG A 142 10.57 1.85 -3.42
C ARG A 142 10.06 2.33 -2.07
N GLN A 143 10.94 2.97 -1.29
CA GLN A 143 10.55 3.67 -0.07
C GLN A 143 10.90 5.15 -0.19
N GLN A 144 10.00 6.01 0.30
CA GLN A 144 10.23 7.45 0.42
C GLN A 144 9.73 7.96 1.78
N HIS A 145 10.41 8.98 2.30
CA HIS A 145 10.01 9.69 3.52
C HIS A 145 9.73 11.16 3.21
N ARG A 146 8.93 11.81 4.07
CA ARG A 146 8.66 13.26 4.02
C ARG A 146 8.13 13.73 2.66
N HIS A 147 7.25 12.93 2.05
CA HIS A 147 6.58 13.35 0.82
C HIS A 147 5.60 14.49 1.14
N PRO A 148 5.63 15.62 0.39
CA PRO A 148 4.67 16.70 0.60
C PRO A 148 3.23 16.20 0.49
N GLY A 149 2.39 16.51 1.47
CA GLY A 149 1.00 16.03 1.51
C GLY A 149 0.80 14.62 2.07
N ALA A 150 1.86 13.92 2.48
CA ALA A 150 1.76 12.63 3.19
C ALA A 150 1.64 12.77 4.71
N PHE A 151 1.56 14.00 5.26
CA PHE A 151 1.35 14.27 6.69
C PHE A 151 2.33 13.52 7.61
N ASP A 152 3.63 13.63 7.32
CA ASP A 152 4.74 12.93 7.98
C ASP A 152 4.74 11.39 7.85
N MET A 153 3.78 10.82 7.11
CA MET A 153 3.79 9.41 6.77
C MET A 153 4.80 9.13 5.66
N SER A 154 5.34 7.91 5.69
CA SER A 154 6.23 7.39 4.66
C SER A 154 5.43 6.76 3.53
N ASP A 155 6.06 6.55 2.39
CA ASP A 155 5.47 5.89 1.22
C ASP A 155 6.26 4.63 0.91
N MET A 156 5.53 3.54 0.67
CA MET A 156 6.05 2.34 0.03
C MET A 156 5.35 2.17 -1.32
N TYR A 157 6.14 2.08 -2.39
CA TYR A 157 5.62 1.90 -3.73
C TYR A 157 6.12 0.58 -4.32
N LEU A 158 5.19 -0.31 -4.62
CA LEU A 158 5.43 -1.67 -5.09
C LEU A 158 5.23 -1.72 -6.60
N ILE A 159 6.15 -2.34 -7.34
CA ILE A 159 6.03 -2.44 -8.79
C ILE A 159 5.88 -3.90 -9.16
N CYS A 160 4.75 -4.25 -9.76
CA CYS A 160 4.39 -5.61 -10.12
C CYS A 160 4.58 -5.86 -11.61
N ARG A 161 5.01 -7.06 -11.99
CA ARG A 161 4.92 -7.53 -13.37
C ARG A 161 3.54 -8.10 -13.60
N LEU A 162 2.90 -7.67 -14.69
CA LEU A 162 1.60 -8.17 -15.12
C LEU A 162 1.70 -8.66 -16.56
N SER A 163 0.88 -9.64 -16.94
CA SER A 163 0.68 -10.00 -18.34
C SER A 163 -0.64 -9.43 -18.85
N PRO A 164 -0.73 -8.90 -20.08
CA PRO A 164 -1.99 -8.47 -20.66
C PRO A 164 -2.94 -9.65 -20.90
N LEU A 165 -4.23 -9.37 -20.77
CA LEU A 165 -5.33 -10.24 -21.22
C LEU A 165 -6.09 -9.59 -22.41
N THR A 166 -5.93 -8.28 -22.59
CA THR A 166 -6.42 -7.49 -23.73
C THR A 166 -5.33 -6.50 -24.14
N TYR A 167 -5.46 -5.93 -25.33
CA TYR A 167 -4.44 -5.04 -25.91
C TYR A 167 -4.97 -3.66 -26.29
N ASP A 168 -6.28 -3.54 -26.55
CA ASP A 168 -6.94 -2.28 -26.84
C ASP A 168 -6.89 -1.35 -25.62
N ILE A 169 -6.43 -0.12 -25.86
CA ILE A 169 -6.32 0.92 -24.85
C ILE A 169 -7.59 1.78 -24.87
N ASN A 170 -8.20 1.96 -23.71
CA ASN A 170 -9.28 2.91 -23.47
C ASN A 170 -8.99 3.66 -22.16
N PHE A 171 -8.03 4.60 -22.24
CA PHE A 171 -7.46 5.24 -21.06
C PHE A 171 -8.37 6.35 -20.49
N CYS A 172 -8.24 6.61 -19.20
CA CYS A 172 -9.00 7.65 -18.50
C CYS A 172 -8.44 9.06 -18.81
N PRO A 173 -9.17 9.93 -19.53
CA PRO A 173 -8.65 11.27 -19.91
C PRO A 173 -8.62 12.29 -18.76
N HIS A 174 -9.19 11.93 -17.61
CA HIS A 174 -9.13 12.74 -16.39
C HIS A 174 -7.78 12.57 -15.68
N GLU A 175 -7.20 11.36 -15.75
CA GLU A 175 -5.97 11.00 -15.06
C GLU A 175 -4.76 11.03 -15.99
N CYS A 176 -4.90 10.42 -17.17
CA CYS A 176 -3.81 10.27 -18.13
C CYS A 176 -3.94 11.26 -19.30
N LEU A 177 -2.80 11.80 -19.73
CA LEU A 177 -2.65 12.56 -20.97
C LEU A 177 -2.45 11.62 -22.17
N ARG A 178 -1.68 10.55 -21.98
CA ARG A 178 -1.37 9.53 -22.98
C ARG A 178 -1.26 8.16 -22.33
N CYS A 179 -1.58 7.13 -23.11
CA CYS A 179 -1.36 5.73 -22.76
C CYS A 179 -0.94 4.96 -24.01
N GLU A 180 0.20 4.29 -23.96
CA GLU A 180 0.83 3.66 -25.14
C GLU A 180 1.52 2.34 -24.76
N TRP A 181 1.61 1.43 -25.75
CA TRP A 181 2.48 0.26 -25.70
C TRP A 181 3.87 0.63 -26.22
N LEU A 182 4.81 0.86 -25.31
CA LEU A 182 6.18 1.28 -25.64
C LEU A 182 7.13 0.09 -25.63
N SER A 183 8.16 0.09 -26.49
CA SER A 183 9.21 -0.93 -26.38
C SER A 183 9.90 -0.83 -25.01
N VAL A 184 10.19 -1.97 -24.38
CA VAL A 184 10.93 -1.99 -23.10
C VAL A 184 12.35 -1.44 -23.29
N SER A 185 13.00 -1.71 -24.42
CA SER A 185 14.32 -1.16 -24.73
C SER A 185 14.28 0.37 -24.85
N GLU A 186 13.26 0.90 -25.54
CA GLU A 186 13.05 2.34 -25.66
C GLU A 186 12.78 2.99 -24.29
N LEU A 187 11.93 2.38 -23.46
CA LEU A 187 11.63 2.88 -22.13
C LEU A 187 12.87 2.87 -21.21
N ALA A 188 13.80 1.93 -21.40
CA ALA A 188 15.02 1.82 -20.63
C ALA A 188 16.05 2.93 -20.94
N GLU A 189 15.97 3.53 -22.13
CA GLU A 189 16.95 4.49 -22.65
C GLU A 189 16.40 5.92 -22.73
N THR A 190 15.09 6.09 -22.90
CA THR A 190 14.47 7.41 -23.06
C THR A 190 14.74 8.34 -21.87
N SER A 191 14.94 9.63 -22.16
CA SER A 191 15.01 10.69 -21.15
C SER A 191 13.62 11.15 -20.68
N SER A 192 12.57 10.76 -21.40
CA SER A 192 11.17 11.13 -21.11
C SER A 192 10.52 10.15 -20.14
N THR A 193 11.24 9.76 -19.07
CA THR A 193 10.77 8.81 -18.05
C THR A 193 11.46 9.08 -16.72
N THR A 194 10.99 8.48 -15.64
CA THR A 194 11.65 8.62 -14.33
C THR A 194 12.83 7.65 -14.20
N PRO A 195 13.85 7.95 -13.37
CA PRO A 195 14.96 7.01 -13.14
C PRO A 195 14.52 5.64 -12.63
N ILE A 196 13.44 5.58 -11.83
CA ILE A 196 12.88 4.33 -11.32
C ILE A 196 12.21 3.54 -12.45
N THR A 197 11.40 4.20 -13.27
CA THR A 197 10.77 3.57 -14.45
C THR A 197 11.84 3.00 -15.38
N ALA A 198 12.89 3.78 -15.71
CA ALA A 198 13.99 3.30 -16.55
C ALA A 198 14.77 2.14 -15.92
N ARG A 199 14.93 2.12 -14.58
CA ARG A 199 15.57 1.00 -13.89
C ARG A 199 14.74 -0.27 -13.98
N VAL A 200 13.42 -0.19 -13.77
CA VAL A 200 12.52 -1.34 -13.89
C VAL A 200 12.41 -1.79 -15.34
N ALA A 201 12.42 -0.88 -16.32
CA ALA A 201 12.47 -1.25 -17.74
C ALA A 201 13.72 -2.09 -18.07
N ARG A 202 14.90 -1.71 -17.55
CA ARG A 202 16.12 -2.54 -17.67
C ARG A 202 15.98 -3.90 -16.98
N LEU A 203 15.29 -3.95 -15.84
CA LEU A 203 15.01 -5.22 -15.15
C LEU A 203 14.10 -6.12 -15.99
N LEU A 204 13.05 -5.57 -16.60
CA LEU A 204 12.16 -6.29 -17.52
C LEU A 204 12.92 -6.78 -18.76
N LEU A 205 13.79 -5.93 -19.34
CA LEU A 205 14.63 -6.30 -20.48
C LEU A 205 15.54 -7.48 -20.14
N TYR A 206 16.18 -7.45 -18.96
CA TYR A 206 16.97 -8.56 -18.47
C TYR A 206 16.15 -9.85 -18.33
N GLY A 207 14.90 -9.74 -17.84
CA GLY A 207 13.96 -10.87 -17.78
C GLY A 207 13.55 -11.42 -19.14
N LEU A 208 13.34 -10.56 -20.15
CA LEU A 208 13.06 -10.98 -21.53
C LEU A 208 14.24 -11.75 -22.14
N GLU A 209 15.47 -11.32 -21.85
CA GLU A 209 16.69 -11.90 -22.43
C GLU A 209 17.17 -13.16 -21.69
N HIS A 210 17.01 -13.22 -20.37
CA HIS A 210 17.64 -14.23 -19.50
C HIS A 210 16.65 -15.09 -18.70
N GLY A 211 15.34 -14.81 -18.82
CA GLY A 211 14.27 -15.50 -18.10
C GLY A 211 13.73 -14.69 -16.90
N PHE A 212 12.40 -14.64 -16.77
CA PHE A 212 11.73 -13.98 -15.64
C PHE A 212 11.97 -14.67 -14.31
N ASP A 213 12.35 -15.95 -14.34
CA ASP A 213 12.83 -16.65 -13.16
C ASP A 213 13.99 -15.92 -12.52
N LYS A 214 14.70 -14.97 -13.16
CA LYS A 214 15.81 -14.18 -12.62
C LYS A 214 15.42 -12.90 -11.87
N ILE A 215 14.26 -12.34 -12.16
CA ILE A 215 13.84 -11.02 -11.64
C ILE A 215 12.58 -11.07 -10.80
N ASP A 216 11.78 -12.13 -10.93
CA ASP A 216 10.52 -12.25 -10.23
C ASP A 216 10.71 -12.57 -8.74
N LEU A 217 9.92 -11.87 -7.92
CA LEU A 217 9.54 -12.28 -6.58
C LEU A 217 8.10 -12.81 -6.67
N THR A 218 7.95 -14.13 -6.51
CA THR A 218 6.67 -14.85 -6.54
C THR A 218 5.88 -14.61 -5.25
N MET A 219 4.57 -14.83 -5.31
CA MET A 219 3.67 -14.75 -4.17
C MET A 219 3.08 -16.13 -3.86
N GLU A 220 3.15 -16.53 -2.60
CA GLU A 220 2.48 -17.72 -2.06
C GLU A 220 1.50 -17.32 -0.95
N GLU A 221 0.33 -17.95 -0.92
CA GLU A 221 -0.60 -17.81 0.20
C GLU A 221 -0.30 -18.84 1.28
N LEU A 222 -0.11 -18.38 2.52
CA LEU A 222 0.21 -19.22 3.67
C LEU A 222 -0.79 -18.99 4.81
N PRO A 223 -1.15 -20.01 5.60
CA PRO A 223 -2.06 -19.85 6.72
C PRO A 223 -1.46 -18.99 7.84
N ALA A 224 -2.25 -18.07 8.39
CA ALA A 224 -1.88 -17.28 9.54
C ALA A 224 -1.96 -18.09 10.84
N VAL A 225 -0.96 -17.94 11.70
CA VAL A 225 -0.80 -18.78 12.91
C VAL A 225 -1.90 -18.53 13.94
N TYR A 226 -2.44 -17.31 14.02
CA TYR A 226 -3.27 -16.88 15.15
C TYR A 226 -4.67 -16.37 14.79
N SER A 227 -4.98 -16.17 13.51
CA SER A 227 -6.21 -15.50 13.08
C SER A 227 -7.11 -16.31 12.16
N GLY A 228 -6.69 -17.50 11.73
CA GLY A 228 -7.40 -18.29 10.72
C GLY A 228 -7.47 -17.61 9.34
N MET A 229 -6.71 -16.52 9.14
CA MET A 229 -6.60 -15.79 7.88
C MET A 229 -5.43 -16.32 7.04
N LEU A 230 -5.17 -15.70 5.89
CA LEU A 230 -4.03 -16.00 5.03
C LEU A 230 -3.02 -14.83 5.02
N TYR A 231 -1.75 -15.16 4.85
CA TYR A 231 -0.68 -14.23 4.48
C TYR A 231 -0.39 -14.34 2.99
N GLN A 232 -0.05 -13.23 2.34
CA GLN A 232 0.65 -13.25 1.04
C GLN A 232 2.14 -13.08 1.28
N LEU A 233 2.92 -14.13 1.04
CA LEU A 233 4.37 -14.12 1.18
C LEU A 233 5.01 -13.87 -0.20
N TYR A 234 5.71 -12.74 -0.33
CA TYR A 234 6.45 -12.40 -1.54
C TYR A 234 7.92 -12.74 -1.37
N HIS A 235 8.45 -13.63 -2.20
CA HIS A 235 9.83 -14.08 -2.10
C HIS A 235 10.36 -14.57 -3.44
N ARG A 236 11.68 -14.78 -3.51
CA ARG A 236 12.31 -15.39 -4.67
C ARG A 236 11.75 -16.80 -4.89
N GLN A 237 11.39 -17.16 -6.12
CA GLN A 237 10.95 -18.53 -6.41
C GLN A 237 12.00 -19.53 -5.93
N LEU A 238 11.56 -20.47 -5.10
CA LEU A 238 12.41 -21.56 -4.63
C LEU A 238 12.33 -22.72 -5.63
N PRO A 239 13.44 -23.42 -5.90
CA PRO A 239 13.40 -24.68 -6.63
C PRO A 239 12.41 -25.64 -5.94
N ALA A 240 11.63 -26.38 -6.72
CA ALA A 240 10.81 -27.45 -6.16
C ALA A 240 11.71 -28.40 -5.36
N LYS A 241 11.27 -28.82 -4.18
CA LYS A 241 11.97 -29.87 -3.44
C LYS A 241 11.93 -31.13 -4.30
N SER A 242 13.12 -31.61 -4.68
CA SER A 242 13.33 -32.92 -5.31
C SER A 242 12.91 -34.04 -4.36
#